data_AF-F9EKU7-F1
#
_entry.id   AF-F9EKU7-F1
#
_cell.length_a   1.000
_cell.length_b   1.000
_cell.length_c   1.000
_cell.angle_alpha   90.00
_cell.angle_beta   90.00
_cell.angle_gamma   90.00
#
_symmetry.space_group_name_H-M   'P 1'
#
loop_
_entity.id
_entity.type
_entity.pdbx_description
1 polymer ?
#
loop_
_entity_poly.entity_id
_entity_poly.type
_entity_poly.pdbx_seq_one_letter_code
_entity_poly.pdbx_strand_id
1 'polypeptide(L)' 'MEKGKFIYEGKAKQLYETDDKDLVIVHYKDDATAGNGAKKGTIHNKGIMNNEITTLIFNMLEEHGIKTHFVKN' A
#
# COMPACT_ATOMS: atom_id res chain seq x y z
N MET A 1 -10.01 -4.72 11.81
CA MET A 1 -8.60 -4.31 11.82
C MET A 1 -8.59 -2.89 12.27
N GLU A 2 -8.12 -2.69 13.49
CA GLU A 2 -7.93 -1.35 14.05
C GLU A 2 -6.55 -0.84 13.64
N LYS A 3 -6.48 0.43 13.23
CA LYS A 3 -5.20 1.04 12.83
C LYS A 3 -4.37 1.33 14.08
N GLY A 4 -3.28 0.59 14.24
CA GLY A 4 -2.34 0.72 15.33
C GLY A 4 -1.25 1.76 15.07
N LYS A 5 -0.09 1.57 15.70
CA LYS A 5 1.03 2.51 15.66
C LYS A 5 1.64 2.59 14.27
N PHE A 6 2.19 3.75 13.94
CA PHE A 6 3.04 3.91 12.76
C PHE A 6 4.32 3.09 12.91
N ILE A 7 4.69 2.36 11.86
CA ILE A 7 5.89 1.53 11.82
C ILE A 7 6.97 2.22 10.98
N TYR A 8 6.63 2.52 9.73
CA TYR A 8 7.60 2.94 8.72
C TYR A 8 6.94 3.70 7.58
N GLU A 9 7.69 4.62 6.96
CA GLU A 9 7.29 5.33 5.76
C GLU A 9 8.35 5.23 4.67
N GLY A 10 7.90 4.83 3.48
CA GLY A 10 8.67 4.90 2.25
C GLY A 10 8.22 6.05 1.34
N LYS A 11 8.78 6.08 0.13
CA LYS A 11 8.49 7.13 -0.87
C LYS A 11 7.00 7.22 -1.26
N ALA A 12 6.25 6.12 -1.21
CA ALA A 12 4.87 6.06 -1.69
C ALA A 12 3.88 5.37 -0.75
N LYS A 13 4.34 4.79 0.37
CA LYS A 13 3.52 4.00 1.28
C LYS A 13 3.92 4.25 2.73
N GLN A 14 2.95 4.17 3.64
CA GLN A 14 3.14 4.11 5.08
C GLN A 14 2.65 2.77 5.62
N LEU A 15 3.31 2.25 6.64
CA LEU A 15 2.96 1.01 7.32
C LEU A 15 2.51 1.30 8.75
N TYR A 16 1.43 0.66 9.16
CA TYR A 16 0.89 0.73 10.51
C TYR A 16 0.66 -0.66 11.07
N GLU A 17 0.85 -0.82 12.38
CA GLU A 17 0.46 -2.02 13.12
C GLU A 17 -1.07 -2.21 13.06
N THR A 18 -1.52 -3.41 13.40
CA THR A 18 -2.93 -3.70 13.65
C THR A 18 -3.11 -4.35 15.02
N ASP A 19 -4.35 -4.64 15.39
CA ASP A 19 -4.70 -5.48 16.53
C ASP A 19 -4.21 -6.94 16.39
N ASP A 20 -3.94 -7.38 15.15
CA ASP A 20 -3.28 -8.65 14.84
C ASP A 20 -1.78 -8.43 14.57
N LYS A 21 -0.93 -9.23 15.25
CA LYS A 21 0.54 -9.12 15.17
C LYS A 21 1.11 -9.61 13.84
N ASP A 22 0.37 -10.45 13.12
CA ASP A 22 0.79 -10.99 11.82
C ASP A 22 0.32 -10.11 10.65
N LEU A 23 -0.42 -9.03 10.92
CA LEU A 23 -0.99 -8.13 9.92
C LEU A 23 -0.48 -6.70 10.06
N VAL A 24 -0.35 -6.02 8.92
CA VAL A 24 -0.02 -4.59 8.82
C VAL A 24 -1.00 -3.88 7.90
N ILE A 25 -1.31 -2.62 8.19
CA ILE A 25 -2.03 -1.74 7.28
C ILE A 25 -1.03 -1.02 6.38
N VAL A 26 -1.21 -1.17 5.08
CA VAL A 26 -0.47 -0.45 4.04
C VAL A 26 -1.30 0.74 3.57
N HIS A 27 -0.85 1.96 3.88
CA HIS A 27 -1.48 3.18 3.40
C HIS A 27 -0.72 3.75 2.20
N TYR A 28 -1.37 3.80 1.02
CA TYR A 28 -0.80 4.39 -0.19
C TYR A 28 -0.91 5.91 -0.18
N LYS A 29 0.22 6.60 -0.40
CA LYS A 29 0.29 8.07 -0.44
C LYS A 29 0.09 8.62 -1.86
N ASP A 30 -0.37 9.86 -1.90
CA ASP A 30 -0.44 10.68 -3.11
C ASP A 30 0.94 11.19 -3.58
N ASP A 31 2.00 10.91 -2.82
CA ASP A 31 3.37 11.25 -3.16
C ASP A 31 3.83 10.52 -4.42
N ALA A 32 4.37 11.29 -5.36
CA ALA A 32 5.05 10.81 -6.55
C ALA A 32 6.53 11.19 -6.49
N THR A 33 7.39 10.25 -6.87
CA THR A 33 8.83 10.49 -6.95
C THR A 33 9.39 9.95 -8.26
N ALA A 34 10.35 10.65 -8.86
CA ALA A 34 11.08 10.18 -10.05
C ALA A 34 12.58 10.48 -9.93
N GLY A 35 13.41 9.75 -10.69
CA GLY A 35 14.86 9.93 -10.69
C GLY A 35 15.50 9.67 -9.32
N ASN A 36 15.19 8.53 -8.70
CA ASN A 36 15.62 8.19 -7.33
C ASN A 36 15.22 9.23 -6.24
N GLY A 37 14.16 10.01 -6.48
CA GLY A 37 13.70 11.05 -5.55
C GLY A 37 14.27 12.43 -5.84
N ALA A 38 15.00 12.61 -6.96
CA ALA A 38 15.40 13.92 -7.47
C ALA A 38 14.18 14.81 -7.81
N LYS A 39 13.08 14.20 -8.26
CA LYS A 39 11.80 14.89 -8.45
C LYS A 39 10.77 14.34 -7.47
N LYS A 40 10.06 15.23 -6.77
CA LYS A 40 8.98 14.92 -5.85
C LYS A 40 7.78 15.83 -6.12
N GLY A 41 6.59 15.33 -5.87
CA GLY A 41 5.35 16.10 -5.94
C GLY A 41 4.18 15.27 -5.45
N THR A 42 3.02 15.90 -5.38
CA THR A 42 1.77 15.26 -4.99
C THR A 42 0.89 15.11 -6.23
N ILE A 43 0.35 13.93 -6.45
CA ILE A 43 -0.67 13.67 -7.47
C ILE A 43 -1.95 13.29 -6.74
N HIS A 44 -2.95 14.16 -6.79
CA HIS A 44 -4.20 13.97 -6.07
C HIS A 44 -4.86 12.63 -6.44
N ASN A 45 -5.37 11.89 -5.45
CA ASN A 45 -5.99 10.56 -5.56
C ASN A 45 -5.06 9.43 -6.06
N LYS A 46 -3.76 9.69 -6.25
CA LYS A 46 -2.82 8.65 -6.69
C LYS A 46 -2.79 7.47 -5.71
N GLY A 47 -2.84 7.72 -4.40
CA GLY A 47 -2.84 6.71 -3.36
C GLY A 47 -4.04 5.78 -3.48
N ILE A 48 -5.23 6.36 -3.62
CA ILE A 48 -6.50 5.64 -3.80
C ILE A 48 -6.44 4.78 -5.06
N MET A 49 -6.09 5.36 -6.21
CA MET A 49 -6.03 4.63 -7.48
C MET A 49 -5.02 3.47 -7.42
N ASN A 50 -3.83 3.69 -6.84
CA ASN A 50 -2.85 2.60 -6.71
C ASN A 50 -3.34 1.49 -5.79
N ASN A 51 -4.06 1.83 -4.71
CA ASN A 51 -4.62 0.85 -3.79
C ASN A 51 -5.69 -0.02 -4.48
N GLU A 52 -6.58 0.60 -5.26
CA GLU A 52 -7.59 -0.12 -6.04
C GLU A 52 -6.96 -1.01 -7.12
N ILE A 53 -6.03 -0.47 -7.91
CA ILE A 53 -5.32 -1.23 -8.95
C ILE A 53 -4.56 -2.41 -8.33
N THR A 54 -3.87 -2.18 -7.22
CA THR A 54 -3.13 -3.24 -6.52
C THR A 54 -4.05 -4.33 -5.99
N THR A 55 -5.22 -3.95 -5.44
CA THR A 55 -6.24 -4.90 -4.99
C THR A 55 -6.72 -5.78 -6.14
N LEU A 56 -7.04 -5.20 -7.30
CA LEU A 56 -7.46 -5.94 -8.50
C LEU A 56 -6.38 -6.93 -8.96
N ILE A 57 -5.12 -6.49 -8.99
CA ILE A 57 -4.00 -7.34 -9.41
C ILE A 57 -3.77 -8.48 -8.42
N PHE A 58 -3.81 -8.23 -7.11
CA PHE A 58 -3.60 -9.29 -6.12
C PHE A 58 -4.72 -10.33 -6.15
N ASN A 59 -5.99 -9.91 -6.27
CA ASN A 59 -7.10 -10.85 -6.44
C ASN A 59 -6.91 -11.71 -7.69
N MET A 60 -6.57 -11.10 -8.83
CA MET A 60 -6.30 -11.84 -10.07
C MET A 60 -5.16 -12.85 -9.91
N LEU A 61 -4.08 -12.49 -9.21
CA LEU A 61 -2.96 -13.40 -8.93
C LEU A 61 -3.40 -14.60 -8.07
N GLU A 62 -4.18 -14.34 -7.02
CA GLU A 62 -4.68 -15.38 -6.12
C GLU A 62 -5.67 -16.33 -6.81
N GLU A 63 -6.54 -15.80 -7.69
CA GLU A 63 -7.41 -16.60 -8.57
C GLU A 63 -6.62 -17.57 -9.46
N HIS A 64 -5.38 -17.23 -9.82
CA HIS A 64 -4.47 -18.07 -10.59
C HIS A 64 -3.51 -18.89 -9.71
N GLY A 65 -3.78 -18.99 -8.40
CA GLY A 65 -3.01 -19.80 -7.46
C GLY A 65 -1.65 -19.21 -7.03
N ILE A 66 -1.39 -17.94 -7.36
CA ILE A 66 -0.16 -17.24 -6.96
C ILE A 66 -0.39 -16.63 -5.59
N LYS A 67 0.36 -17.11 -4.58
CA LYS A 67 0.27 -16.60 -3.21
C LYS A 67 0.77 -15.16 -3.14
N THR A 68 0.01 -14.31 -2.47
CA THR A 68 0.39 -12.92 -2.20
C THR A 68 0.36 -12.63 -0.70
N HIS A 69 0.75 -11.42 -0.31
CA HIS A 69 0.62 -10.95 1.07
C HIS A 69 -0.66 -10.13 1.29
N PHE A 70 -1.50 -10.00 0.25
CA PHE A 70 -2.76 -9.29 0.33
C PHE A 70 -3.73 -10.06 1.24
N VAL A 71 -4.50 -9.32 2.03
CA VAL A 71 -5.51 -9.91 2.92
C VAL A 71 -6.88 -9.39 2.57
N LYS A 72 -7.02 -8.06 2.51
CA LYS A 72 -8.20 -7.34 2.03
C LYS A 72 -7.91 -5.85 1.90
N ASN A 73 -8.78 -5.15 1.17
CA ASN A 73 -8.90 -3.70 1.16
C ASN A 73 -10.15 -3.29 1.96
#